data_AF-A0A6S6T2Z1-F1
#
_entry.id   AF-A0A6S6T2Z1-F1
#
_cell.length_a   1.000
_cell.length_b   1.000
_cell.length_c   1.000
_cell.angle_alpha   90.00
_cell.angle_beta   90.00
_cell.angle_gamma   90.00
#
_symmetry.space_group_name_H-M   'P 1'
#
loop_
_entity.id
_entity.type
_entity.pdbx_description
1 polymer ?
#
loop_
_entity_poly.entity_id
_entity_poly.type
_entity_poly.pdbx_seq_one_letter_code
_entity_poly.pdbx_strand_id
1 'polypeptide(L)'
;MEATIEILKLLIPSLFVFLTAWIVLRAFLTRETDVIEGLLARDAENRRVDLLKTTSETLLPMRLQAYERMTLFCSRMEIGQLVTNTNATPGMTAEMYKMALTLQVEEELHHNITQQVYMTDDLWNIILLAKKEVTQICEKLYRDLVSEYEKKGIEGVPSAKHFLDAMVAYLQQNPQIGYIQALGAIKKEVGVLFN
;
A
#
# COMPACT_ATOMS: atom_id res chain seq x y z
N MET A 1 -75.44 -16.70 -49.68
CA MET A 1 -74.49 -17.78 -49.30
C MET A 1 -73.31 -17.84 -50.26
N GLU A 2 -73.48 -17.57 -51.55
CA GLU A 2 -72.36 -17.55 -52.51
C GLU A 2 -71.42 -16.35 -52.30
N ALA A 3 -71.97 -15.13 -52.16
CA ALA A 3 -71.16 -13.93 -51.88
C ALA A 3 -70.31 -14.04 -50.60
N THR A 4 -70.82 -14.68 -49.55
CA THR A 4 -70.06 -14.92 -48.31
C THR A 4 -68.89 -15.89 -48.51
N ILE A 5 -69.05 -16.88 -49.38
CA ILE A 5 -67.98 -17.85 -49.71
C ILE A 5 -66.93 -17.20 -50.62
N GLU A 6 -67.34 -16.35 -51.56
CA GLU A 6 -66.41 -15.60 -52.42
C GLU A 6 -65.58 -14.59 -51.63
N ILE A 7 -66.20 -13.85 -50.70
CA ILE A 7 -65.49 -12.94 -49.80
C ILE A 7 -64.51 -13.72 -48.92
N LEU A 8 -64.89 -14.89 -48.42
CA LEU A 8 -64.02 -15.73 -47.60
C LEU A 8 -62.78 -16.22 -48.38
N LYS A 9 -62.95 -16.58 -49.66
CA LYS A 9 -61.83 -16.98 -50.54
C LYS A 9 -60.84 -15.84 -50.81
N LEU A 10 -61.28 -14.58 -50.76
CA LEU A 10 -60.40 -13.41 -50.89
C LEU A 10 -59.73 -13.02 -49.56
N LEU A 11 -60.40 -13.28 -48.44
CA LEU A 11 -59.96 -12.87 -47.11
C LEU A 11 -58.84 -13.78 -46.57
N ILE A 12 -58.85 -15.08 -46.90
CA ILE A 12 -57.83 -16.03 -46.44
C ILE A 12 -56.43 -15.68 -47.00
N PRO A 13 -56.22 -15.46 -48.32
CA PRO A 13 -54.90 -15.12 -48.86
C PRO A 13 -54.39 -13.75 -48.39
N SER A 14 -55.28 -12.76 -48.27
CA SER A 14 -54.91 -11.42 -47.79
C SER A 14 -54.51 -11.43 -46.31
N LEU A 15 -55.18 -12.21 -45.47
CA LEU A 15 -54.77 -12.43 -44.08
C LEU A 15 -53.39 -13.10 -43.99
N PHE A 16 -53.11 -14.05 -44.88
CA PHE A 16 -51.82 -14.74 -44.91
C PHE A 16 -50.68 -13.79 -45.29
N VAL A 17 -50.88 -12.95 -46.32
CA VAL A 17 -49.93 -11.90 -46.73
C VAL A 17 -49.73 -10.87 -45.62
N PHE A 18 -50.81 -10.48 -44.93
CA PHE A 18 -50.73 -9.58 -43.78
C PHE A 18 -49.90 -10.19 -42.64
N LEU A 19 -50.13 -11.46 -42.30
CA LEU A 19 -49.44 -12.14 -41.21
C LEU A 19 -47.96 -12.32 -41.52
N THR A 20 -47.59 -12.69 -42.75
CA THR A 20 -46.18 -12.81 -43.15
C THR A 20 -45.48 -11.44 -43.18
N ALA A 21 -46.14 -10.40 -43.71
CA ALA A 21 -45.62 -9.04 -43.68
C ALA A 21 -45.42 -8.55 -42.24
N TRP A 22 -46.37 -8.83 -41.35
CA TRP A 22 -46.28 -8.48 -39.93
C TRP A 22 -45.13 -9.21 -39.22
N ILE A 23 -44.94 -10.51 -39.46
CA ILE A 23 -43.82 -11.28 -38.89
C ILE A 23 -42.48 -10.72 -39.36
N VAL A 24 -42.31 -10.47 -40.66
CA VAL A 24 -41.06 -9.95 -41.23
C VAL A 24 -40.77 -8.54 -40.72
N LEU A 25 -41.78 -7.65 -40.72
CA LEU A 25 -41.63 -6.29 -40.24
C LEU A 25 -41.25 -6.27 -38.75
N ARG A 26 -41.92 -7.09 -37.93
CA ARG A 26 -41.60 -7.22 -36.51
C ARG A 26 -40.18 -7.74 -36.30
N ALA A 27 -39.77 -8.78 -37.02
CA ALA A 27 -38.44 -9.36 -36.91
C ALA A 27 -37.32 -8.40 -37.34
N PHE A 28 -37.58 -7.53 -38.33
CA PHE A 28 -36.65 -6.50 -38.75
C PHE A 28 -36.49 -5.41 -37.69
N LEU A 29 -37.60 -4.89 -37.16
CA LEU A 29 -37.60 -3.83 -36.16
C LEU A 29 -37.01 -4.26 -34.80
N THR A 30 -37.21 -5.50 -34.37
CA THR A 30 -36.62 -6.00 -33.10
C THR A 30 -35.12 -6.29 -33.21
N ARG A 31 -34.63 -6.63 -34.41
CA ARG A 31 -33.18 -6.86 -34.61
C ARG A 31 -32.37 -5.59 -34.41
N GLU A 32 -32.89 -4.45 -34.86
CA GLU A 32 -32.20 -3.16 -34.71
C GLU A 32 -32.11 -2.76 -33.23
N THR A 33 -33.16 -2.98 -32.44
CA THR A 33 -33.16 -2.66 -31.01
C THR A 33 -32.19 -3.55 -30.22
N ASP A 34 -32.19 -4.85 -30.47
CA ASP A 34 -31.33 -5.80 -29.74
C ASP A 34 -29.84 -5.57 -30.02
N VAL A 35 -29.50 -5.22 -31.28
CA VAL A 35 -28.12 -4.88 -31.65
C VAL A 35 -27.67 -3.58 -30.99
N ILE A 36 -28.53 -2.56 -30.96
CA ILE A 36 -28.22 -1.27 -30.31
C ILE A 36 -28.03 -1.47 -28.80
N GLU A 37 -28.92 -2.21 -28.14
CA GLU A 37 -28.78 -2.52 -26.71
C GLU A 37 -27.50 -3.31 -26.42
N GLY A 38 -27.17 -4.30 -27.26
CA GLY A 38 -25.94 -5.07 -27.16
C GLY A 38 -24.67 -4.21 -27.34
N LEU A 39 -24.68 -3.25 -28.28
CA LEU A 39 -23.56 -2.32 -28.49
C LEU A 39 -23.41 -1.36 -27.31
N LEU A 40 -24.51 -0.79 -26.81
CA LEU A 40 -24.50 0.11 -25.66
C LEU A 40 -23.98 -0.59 -24.39
N ALA A 41 -24.39 -1.84 -24.15
CA ALA A 41 -23.90 -2.64 -23.04
C ALA A 41 -22.39 -2.91 -23.15
N ARG A 42 -21.89 -3.23 -24.35
CA ARG A 42 -20.46 -3.44 -24.61
C ARG A 42 -19.66 -2.15 -24.44
N ASP A 43 -20.17 -1.01 -24.90
CA ASP A 43 -19.51 0.28 -24.74
C ASP A 43 -19.46 0.74 -23.27
N ALA A 44 -20.49 0.41 -22.48
CA ALA A 44 -20.50 0.68 -21.04
C ALA A 44 -19.46 -0.19 -20.32
N GLU A 45 -19.37 -1.47 -20.66
CA GLU A 45 -18.37 -2.37 -20.08
C GLU A 45 -16.94 -1.99 -20.49
N ASN A 46 -16.72 -1.66 -21.76
CA ASN A 46 -15.43 -1.17 -22.23
C ASN A 46 -15.01 0.11 -21.50
N ARG A 47 -15.93 1.08 -21.35
CA ARG A 47 -15.67 2.31 -20.57
C ARG A 47 -15.33 2.01 -19.12
N ARG A 48 -16.01 1.06 -18.49
CA ARG A 48 -15.71 0.63 -17.12
C ARG A 48 -14.30 0.03 -17.02
N VAL A 49 -13.94 -0.86 -17.94
CA VAL A 49 -12.61 -1.47 -18.02
C VAL A 49 -11.54 -0.39 -18.23
N ASP A 50 -11.78 0.59 -19.11
CA ASP A 50 -10.85 1.67 -19.37
C ASP A 50 -10.66 2.59 -18.16
N LEU A 51 -11.74 2.94 -17.44
CA LEU A 51 -11.64 3.71 -16.19
C LEU A 51 -10.84 2.97 -15.12
N LEU A 52 -11.04 1.66 -14.99
CA LEU A 52 -10.26 0.83 -14.07
C LEU A 52 -8.78 0.78 -14.47
N LYS A 53 -8.50 0.66 -15.78
CA LYS A 53 -7.12 0.72 -16.30
C LYS A 53 -6.46 2.06 -16.01
N THR A 54 -7.10 3.18 -16.36
CA THR A 54 -6.54 4.53 -16.11
C THR A 54 -6.33 4.80 -14.61
N THR A 55 -7.24 4.32 -13.78
CA THR A 55 -7.08 4.40 -12.32
C THR A 55 -5.90 3.56 -11.84
N SER A 56 -5.74 2.35 -12.38
CA SER A 56 -4.59 1.49 -12.08
C SER A 56 -3.27 2.11 -12.58
N GLU A 57 -3.25 2.71 -13.77
CA GLU A 57 -2.08 3.35 -14.38
C GLU A 57 -1.60 4.56 -13.57
N THR A 58 -2.50 5.24 -12.86
CA THR A 58 -2.17 6.41 -12.04
C THR A 58 -1.89 6.04 -10.59
N LEU A 59 -2.66 5.13 -9.99
CA LEU A 59 -2.48 4.73 -8.59
C LEU A 59 -1.32 3.75 -8.39
N LEU A 60 -1.07 2.84 -9.32
CA LEU A 60 0.00 1.85 -9.16
C LEU A 60 1.38 2.50 -8.98
N PRO A 61 1.79 3.50 -9.80
CA PRO A 61 3.05 4.21 -9.58
C PRO A 61 3.12 4.91 -8.22
N MET A 62 2.03 5.54 -7.77
CA MET A 62 1.98 6.20 -6.47
C MET A 62 2.16 5.21 -5.32
N ARG A 63 1.51 4.04 -5.41
CA ARG A 63 1.68 2.96 -4.42
C ARG A 63 3.10 2.43 -4.41
N LEU A 64 3.69 2.14 -5.57
CA LEU A 64 5.08 1.68 -5.68
C LEU A 64 6.06 2.70 -5.10
N GLN A 65 5.88 3.99 -5.40
CA GLN A 65 6.68 5.06 -4.83
C GLN A 65 6.56 5.12 -3.30
N ALA A 66 5.35 4.92 -2.75
CA ALA A 66 5.14 4.86 -1.31
C ALA A 66 5.90 3.68 -0.66
N TYR A 67 5.88 2.51 -1.28
CA TYR A 67 6.63 1.34 -0.79
C TYR A 67 8.15 1.53 -0.91
N GLU A 68 8.65 2.20 -1.95
CA GLU A 68 10.07 2.57 -2.06
C GLU A 68 10.49 3.51 -0.91
N ARG A 69 9.67 4.51 -0.62
CA ARG A 69 9.90 5.42 0.52
C ARG A 69 9.88 4.70 1.85
N MET A 70 8.95 3.75 2.06
CA MET A 70 8.93 2.95 3.28
C MET A 70 10.11 2.00 3.39
N THR A 71 10.59 1.47 2.26
CA THR A 71 11.80 0.64 2.20
C THR A 71 13.03 1.44 2.64
N LEU A 72 13.16 2.68 2.14
CA LEU A 72 14.21 3.60 2.55
C LEU A 72 14.09 3.95 4.04
N PHE A 73 12.89 4.26 4.52
CA PHE A 73 12.63 4.52 5.94
C PHE A 73 13.08 3.35 6.83
N CYS A 74 12.68 2.11 6.50
CA CYS A 74 13.09 0.92 7.25
C CYS A 74 14.61 0.73 7.26
N SER A 75 15.27 1.01 6.13
CA SER A 75 16.73 0.91 6.03
C SER A 75 17.44 2.01 6.86
N ARG A 76 16.89 3.23 6.88
CA ARG A 76 17.45 4.36 7.66
C ARG A 76 17.28 4.20 9.16
N MET A 77 16.26 3.45 9.61
CA MET A 77 16.06 3.11 11.01
C MET A 77 16.97 1.97 11.51
N GLU A 78 17.76 1.36 10.63
CA GLU A 78 18.79 0.43 11.05
C GLU A 78 19.76 1.14 12.00
N ILE A 79 19.97 0.60 13.20
CA ILE A 79 20.78 1.26 14.23
C ILE A 79 22.21 1.54 13.75
N GLY A 80 22.80 0.63 12.96
CA GLY A 80 24.11 0.84 12.34
C GLY A 80 24.14 2.07 11.42
N GLN A 81 23.08 2.29 10.63
CA GLN A 81 22.96 3.47 9.78
C GLN A 81 22.68 4.74 10.58
N LEU A 82 21.81 4.68 11.59
CA LEU A 82 21.52 5.83 12.46
C LEU A 82 22.80 6.35 13.13
N VAL A 83 23.60 5.44 13.68
CA VAL A 83 24.90 5.76 14.30
C VAL A 83 25.87 6.37 13.30
N THR A 84 25.95 5.80 12.09
CA THR A 84 26.86 6.30 11.04
C THR A 84 26.46 7.70 10.58
N ASN A 85 25.16 7.99 10.53
CA ASN A 85 24.61 9.27 10.09
C ASN A 85 24.58 10.32 11.22
N THR A 86 24.55 9.89 12.49
CA THR A 86 24.58 10.77 13.66
C THR A 86 25.99 10.80 14.26
N ASN A 87 26.76 11.83 13.88
CA ASN A 87 28.09 12.04 14.43
C ASN A 87 28.02 12.41 15.92
N ALA A 88 28.72 11.64 16.76
CA ALA A 88 28.95 12.03 18.15
C ALA A 88 29.94 13.20 18.18
N THR A 89 29.51 14.36 18.72
CA THR A 89 30.39 15.51 18.88
C THR A 89 31.25 15.37 20.15
N PRO A 90 32.45 15.95 20.20
CA PRO A 90 33.27 15.96 21.41
C PRO A 90 32.52 16.57 22.59
N GLY A 91 32.49 15.87 23.72
CA GLY A 91 31.80 16.32 24.94
C GLY A 91 30.31 15.98 25.00
N MET A 92 29.75 15.33 23.99
CA MET A 92 28.35 14.89 24.01
C MET A 92 28.11 13.78 25.04
N THR A 93 27.07 13.92 25.85
CA THR A 93 26.64 12.89 26.80
C THR A 93 25.86 11.79 26.09
N ALA A 94 25.78 10.61 26.74
CA ALA A 94 24.96 9.50 26.26
C ALA A 94 23.48 9.88 26.12
N GLU A 95 22.97 10.71 27.03
CA GLU A 95 21.58 11.19 26.98
C GLU A 95 21.33 12.05 25.74
N MET A 96 22.21 13.02 25.48
CA MET A 96 22.12 13.87 24.29
C MET A 96 22.17 13.03 23.02
N TYR A 97 23.07 12.04 22.97
CA TYR A 97 23.23 11.20 21.78
C TYR A 97 22.02 10.26 21.57
N LYS A 98 21.49 9.65 22.64
CA LYS A 98 20.22 8.90 22.61
C LYS A 98 19.09 9.76 22.05
N MET A 99 18.98 11.00 22.51
CA MET A 99 17.95 11.93 22.06
C MET A 99 18.12 12.29 20.59
N ALA A 100 19.34 12.53 20.12
CA ALA A 100 19.64 12.79 18.72
C ALA A 100 19.22 11.62 17.81
N LEU A 101 19.58 10.38 18.17
CA LEU A 101 19.19 9.18 17.42
C LEU A 101 17.67 8.99 17.38
N THR A 102 17.01 9.18 18.53
CA THR A 102 15.54 9.02 18.60
C THR A 102 14.85 10.09 17.78
N LEU A 103 15.31 11.34 17.85
CA LEU A 103 14.77 12.45 17.07
C LEU A 103 14.91 12.20 15.56
N GLN A 104 16.07 11.73 15.11
CA GLN A 104 16.29 11.39 13.70
C GLN A 104 15.26 10.38 13.18
N VAL A 105 14.92 9.36 13.99
CA VAL A 105 13.90 8.36 13.64
C VAL A 105 12.51 8.98 13.55
N GLU A 106 12.15 9.88 14.48
CA GLU A 106 10.85 10.57 14.43
C GLU A 106 10.74 11.51 13.23
N GLU A 107 11.80 12.24 12.90
CA GLU A 107 11.84 13.13 11.73
C GLU A 107 11.69 12.33 10.43
N GLU A 108 12.42 11.22 10.29
CA GLU A 108 12.28 10.32 9.14
C GLU A 108 10.87 9.73 9.03
N LEU A 109 10.21 9.40 10.15
CA LEU A 109 8.81 8.97 10.17
C LEU A 109 7.89 10.11 9.71
N HIS A 110 8.06 11.33 10.22
CA HIS A 110 7.26 12.49 9.84
C HIS A 110 7.39 12.84 8.35
N HIS A 111 8.59 12.70 7.77
CA HIS A 111 8.79 12.88 6.32
C HIS A 111 8.08 11.84 5.46
N ASN A 112 7.67 10.73 6.05
CA ASN A 112 7.13 9.56 5.38
C ASN A 112 5.70 9.21 5.83
N ILE A 113 5.15 9.91 6.82
CA ILE A 113 3.84 9.62 7.42
C ILE A 113 2.69 9.64 6.41
N THR A 114 2.79 10.48 5.38
CA THR A 114 1.78 10.59 4.32
C THR A 114 1.71 9.35 3.45
N GLN A 115 2.76 8.54 3.41
CA GLN A 115 2.78 7.33 2.58
C GLN A 115 1.86 6.24 3.13
N GLN A 116 1.46 6.31 4.41
CA GLN A 116 0.57 5.33 5.06
C GLN A 116 -0.76 5.14 4.31
N VAL A 117 -1.21 6.15 3.55
CA VAL A 117 -2.47 6.08 2.78
C VAL A 117 -2.43 5.08 1.62
N TYR A 118 -1.25 4.60 1.25
CA TYR A 118 -1.03 3.70 0.10
C TYR A 118 -0.77 2.24 0.49
N MET A 119 -0.76 1.93 1.80
CA MET A 119 -0.49 0.59 2.33
C MET A 119 -1.60 0.09 3.24
N THR A 120 -1.59 -1.20 3.54
CA THR A 120 -2.51 -1.78 4.54
C THR A 120 -2.16 -1.33 5.97
N ASP A 121 -3.18 -1.29 6.82
CA ASP A 121 -3.00 -1.03 8.26
C ASP A 121 -2.06 -2.05 8.91
N ASP A 122 -2.12 -3.32 8.47
CA ASP A 122 -1.23 -4.37 8.95
C ASP A 122 0.24 -4.06 8.65
N LEU A 123 0.55 -3.68 7.42
CA LEU A 123 1.92 -3.28 7.06
C LEU A 123 2.36 -2.03 7.81
N TRP A 124 1.48 -1.03 7.93
CA TRP A 124 1.77 0.17 8.68
C TRP A 124 2.09 -0.12 10.15
N ASN A 125 1.33 -1.00 10.79
CA ASN A 125 1.56 -1.43 12.17
C ASN A 125 2.92 -2.14 12.33
N ILE A 126 3.31 -2.98 11.37
CA ILE A 126 4.63 -3.64 11.37
C ILE A 126 5.76 -2.59 11.29
N ILE A 127 5.61 -1.57 10.43
CA ILE A 127 6.57 -0.47 10.31
C ILE A 127 6.69 0.31 11.64
N LEU A 128 5.56 0.64 12.27
CA LEU A 128 5.56 1.32 13.57
C LEU A 128 6.19 0.46 14.68
N LEU A 129 6.00 -0.87 14.65
CA LEU A 129 6.64 -1.79 15.57
C LEU A 129 8.17 -1.80 15.40
N ALA A 130 8.64 -1.81 14.15
CA ALA A 130 10.07 -1.71 13.84
C ALA A 130 10.68 -0.39 14.35
N LYS A 131 9.96 0.73 14.17
CA LYS A 131 10.36 2.02 14.73
C LYS A 131 10.43 1.99 16.26
N LYS A 132 9.42 1.38 16.91
CA LYS A 132 9.36 1.25 18.36
C LYS A 132 10.51 0.42 18.93
N GLU A 133 10.91 -0.65 18.24
CA GLU A 133 12.07 -1.48 18.59
C GLU A 133 13.34 -0.63 18.72
N VAL A 134 13.61 0.27 17.76
CA VAL A 134 14.78 1.17 17.81
C VAL A 134 14.77 2.03 19.06
N THR A 135 13.65 2.72 19.32
CA THR A 135 13.51 3.57 20.51
C THR A 135 13.67 2.77 21.80
N GLN A 136 13.13 1.56 21.86
CA GLN A 136 13.26 0.66 23.02
C GLN A 136 14.70 0.20 23.24
N ILE A 137 15.44 -0.13 22.18
CA ILE A 137 16.85 -0.50 22.28
C ILE A 137 17.67 0.67 22.82
N CYS A 138 17.54 1.86 22.23
CA CYS A 138 18.25 3.06 22.69
C CYS A 138 17.98 3.35 24.16
N GLU A 139 16.72 3.27 24.56
CA GLU A 139 16.28 3.57 25.92
C GLU A 139 16.72 2.50 26.94
N LYS A 140 16.69 1.21 26.56
CA LYS A 140 17.22 0.11 27.39
C LYS A 140 18.71 0.28 27.62
N LEU A 141 19.48 0.47 26.54
CA LEU A 141 20.93 0.64 26.61
C LEU A 141 21.34 1.83 27.46
N TYR A 142 20.59 2.92 27.38
CA TYR A 142 20.87 4.12 28.15
C TYR A 142 20.71 3.84 29.65
N ARG A 143 19.61 3.20 30.05
CA ARG A 143 19.39 2.81 31.45
C ARG A 143 20.41 1.82 31.97
N ASP A 144 20.75 0.81 31.16
CA ASP A 144 21.75 -0.20 31.55
C ASP A 144 23.12 0.46 31.79
N LEU A 145 23.51 1.39 30.92
CA LEU A 145 24.76 2.15 31.04
C LEU A 145 24.78 3.07 32.26
N VAL A 146 23.68 3.79 32.53
CA VAL A 146 23.56 4.64 33.73
C VAL A 146 23.65 3.79 35.01
N SER A 147 22.95 2.65 35.05
CA SER A 147 23.02 1.74 36.20
C SER A 147 24.43 1.17 36.42
N GLU A 148 25.18 0.91 35.35
CA GLU A 148 26.56 0.44 35.44
C GLU A 148 27.48 1.51 36.06
N TYR A 149 27.30 2.78 35.66
CA TYR A 149 28.03 3.92 36.22
C TYR A 149 27.77 4.08 37.73
N GLU A 150 26.52 4.02 38.14
CA GLU A 150 26.11 4.08 39.55
C GLU A 150 26.73 2.94 40.36
N LYS A 151 26.68 1.71 39.85
CA LYS A 151 27.24 0.53 40.53
C LYS A 151 28.76 0.58 40.67
N LYS A 152 29.46 1.15 39.68
CA LYS A 152 30.92 1.29 39.69
C LYS A 152 31.41 2.51 40.45
N GLY A 153 30.50 3.38 40.92
CA GLY A 153 30.85 4.62 41.63
C GLY A 153 31.64 5.59 40.75
N ILE A 154 31.40 5.59 39.44
CA ILE A 154 32.10 6.48 38.50
C ILE A 154 31.47 7.87 38.63
N GLU A 155 32.25 8.86 39.05
CA GLU A 155 31.79 10.25 39.05
C GLU A 155 31.62 10.76 37.60
N GLY A 156 30.41 11.23 37.27
CA GLY A 156 30.09 11.83 35.98
C GLY A 156 28.99 11.10 35.21
N VAL A 157 28.58 11.68 34.08
CA VAL A 157 27.57 11.13 33.17
C VAL A 157 28.24 10.28 32.07
N PRO A 158 27.60 9.20 31.60
CA PRO A 158 28.15 8.42 30.50
C PRO A 158 28.31 9.28 29.24
N SER A 159 29.43 9.10 28.54
CA SER A 159 29.71 9.80 27.28
C SER A 159 28.99 9.15 26.10
N ALA A 160 28.80 9.89 25.01
CA ALA A 160 28.26 9.35 23.75
C ALA A 160 29.11 8.18 23.22
N LYS A 161 30.43 8.21 23.43
CA LYS A 161 31.33 7.12 23.03
C LYS A 161 31.03 5.82 23.78
N HIS A 162 30.84 5.88 25.11
CA HIS A 162 30.50 4.68 25.87
C HIS A 162 29.13 4.12 25.51
N PHE A 163 28.17 4.99 25.16
CA PHE A 163 26.88 4.55 24.66
C PHE A 163 26.98 3.88 23.28
N LEU A 164 27.81 4.41 22.39
CA LEU A 164 28.12 3.79 21.10
C LEU A 164 28.76 2.41 21.28
N ASP A 165 29.76 2.30 22.15
CA ASP A 165 30.44 1.04 22.44
C ASP A 165 29.45 -0.01 23.00
N ALA A 166 28.57 0.39 23.92
CA ALA A 166 27.51 -0.47 24.46
C ALA A 166 26.51 -0.92 23.38
N MET A 167 26.16 -0.03 22.45
CA MET A 167 25.25 -0.32 21.35
C MET A 167 25.84 -1.31 20.34
N VAL A 168 27.11 -1.14 19.97
CA VAL A 168 27.83 -2.09 19.10
C VAL A 168 27.89 -3.47 19.77
N ALA A 169 28.24 -3.53 21.06
CA ALA A 169 28.27 -4.79 21.81
C ALA A 169 26.90 -5.47 21.88
N TYR A 170 25.83 -4.70 22.07
CA TYR A 170 24.47 -5.21 22.10
C TYR A 170 24.02 -5.79 20.76
N LEU A 171 24.29 -5.09 19.66
CA LEU A 171 23.90 -5.51 18.30
C LEU A 171 24.62 -6.78 17.83
N GLN A 172 25.83 -7.04 18.32
CA GLN A 172 26.54 -8.29 18.04
C GLN A 172 25.84 -9.51 18.66
N GLN A 173 25.18 -9.33 19.80
CA GLN A 173 24.50 -10.40 20.53
C GLN A 173 23.00 -10.48 20.19
N ASN A 174 22.39 -9.32 19.89
CA ASN A 174 20.97 -9.15 19.64
C ASN A 174 20.79 -8.36 18.34
N PRO A 175 20.78 -9.03 17.18
CA PRO A 175 20.52 -8.38 15.91
C PRO A 175 19.17 -7.66 15.95
N GLN A 176 19.10 -6.47 15.36
CA GLN A 176 17.84 -5.76 15.16
C GLN A 176 17.01 -6.50 14.11
N ILE A 177 15.77 -6.91 14.44
CA ILE A 177 14.97 -7.77 13.55
C ILE A 177 13.78 -7.01 12.95
N GLY A 178 13.26 -5.99 13.65
CA GLY A 178 12.04 -5.30 13.25
C GLY A 178 12.12 -4.67 11.87
N TYR A 179 13.23 -4.03 11.51
CA TYR A 179 13.38 -3.45 10.17
C TYR A 179 13.39 -4.53 9.07
N ILE A 180 13.97 -5.70 9.31
CA ILE A 180 13.98 -6.83 8.38
C ILE A 180 12.56 -7.37 8.18
N GLN A 181 11.81 -7.50 9.28
CA GLN A 181 10.40 -7.91 9.23
C GLN A 181 9.55 -6.92 8.45
N ALA A 182 9.73 -5.62 8.67
CA ALA A 182 9.05 -4.57 7.92
C ALA A 182 9.38 -4.64 6.41
N LEU A 183 10.66 -4.78 6.06
CA LEU A 183 11.09 -4.97 4.66
C LEU A 183 10.47 -6.23 4.02
N GLY A 184 10.39 -7.33 4.77
CA GLY A 184 9.73 -8.55 4.32
C GLY A 184 8.22 -8.36 4.09
N ALA A 185 7.55 -7.63 4.98
CA ALA A 185 6.13 -7.31 4.86
C ALA A 185 5.85 -6.39 3.65
N ILE A 186 6.70 -5.38 3.41
CA ILE A 186 6.61 -4.53 2.21
C ILE A 186 6.69 -5.38 0.94
N LYS A 187 7.68 -6.28 0.85
CA LYS A 187 7.85 -7.17 -0.32
C LYS A 187 6.63 -8.06 -0.54
N LYS A 188 6.03 -8.57 0.56
CA LYS A 188 4.84 -9.41 0.49
C LYS A 188 3.65 -8.62 -0.07
N GLU A 189 3.40 -7.41 0.42
CA GLU A 189 2.28 -6.58 -0.03
C GLU A 189 2.47 -6.13 -1.49
N VAL A 190 3.68 -5.69 -1.85
CA VAL A 190 4.01 -5.35 -3.24
C VAL A 190 3.80 -6.54 -4.18
N GLY A 191 4.17 -7.76 -3.76
CA GLY A 191 3.95 -8.97 -4.53
C GLY A 191 2.47 -9.27 -4.82
N VAL A 192 1.55 -8.84 -3.95
CA VAL A 192 0.10 -9.00 -4.16
C VAL A 192 -0.43 -8.02 -5.23
N LEU A 193 0.25 -6.90 -5.49
CA LEU A 193 -0.20 -5.91 -6.48
C LEU A 193 -0.01 -6.38 -7.93
N PHE A 194 0.87 -7.34 -8.14
CA PHE A 194 1.22 -7.86 -9.47
C PHE A 194 0.55 -9.21 -9.78
N ASN A 195 -0.17 -9.80 -8.82
CA ASN A 195 -0.91 -11.06 -8.97
C ASN A 195 -2.40 -10.79 -9.08
#